data_AF-A0AAP0KD12-F1
#
_entry.id   AF-A0AAP0KD12-F1
#
_cell.length_a   1.000
_cell.length_b   1.000
_cell.length_c   1.000
_cell.angle_alpha   90.00
_cell.angle_beta   90.00
_cell.angle_gamma   90.00
#
_symmetry.space_group_name_H-M   'P 1'
#
loop_
_entity.id
_entity.type
_entity.pdbx_description
1 polymer ?
#
loop_
_entity_poly.entity_id
_entity_poly.type
_entity_poly.pdbx_seq_one_letter_code
_entity_poly.pdbx_strand_id
1 'polypeptide(L)' 'MAVNADDRSVYGKKGASGVCMAKTSQLLIIGVYDEKNQPGSAALVVEKLADYFIENGY' A
#
# COMPACT_ATOMS: atom_id res chain seq x y z
N MET A 1 2.64 -9.79 10.24
CA MET A 1 3.83 -10.32 9.54
C MET A 1 4.12 -9.43 8.36
N ALA A 2 5.35 -8.97 8.19
CA ALA A 2 5.78 -8.28 6.97
C ALA A 2 5.88 -9.31 5.83
N VAL A 3 5.22 -9.02 4.71
CA VAL A 3 5.16 -9.88 3.52
C VAL A 3 6.04 -9.31 2.42
N ASN A 4 6.13 -7.99 2.32
CA ASN A 4 7.09 -7.27 1.49
C ASN A 4 7.61 -6.05 2.25
N ALA A 5 8.87 -5.71 2.03
CA ALA A 5 9.48 -4.50 2.55
C ALA A 5 10.67 -4.12 1.65
N ASP A 6 10.42 -3.15 0.77
CA ASP A 6 11.43 -2.52 -0.07
C ASP A 6 11.40 -0.99 0.13
N ASP A 7 12.22 -0.26 -0.62
CA ASP A 7 12.35 1.20 -0.47
C ASP A 7 11.07 1.97 -0.85
N ARG A 8 10.20 1.37 -1.69
CA ARG A 8 8.97 1.99 -2.21
C ARG A 8 7.75 1.51 -1.44
N SER A 9 7.68 0.22 -1.09
CA SER A 9 6.43 -0.39 -0.62
C SER A 9 6.66 -1.37 0.52
N VAL A 10 5.72 -1.37 1.47
CA VAL A 10 5.71 -2.27 2.62
C VAL A 10 4.33 -2.89 2.76
N TYR A 11 4.28 -4.22 2.80
CA TYR A 11 3.04 -4.98 2.95
C TYR A 11 3.04 -5.75 4.25
N GLY A 12 1.98 -5.56 5.04
CA GLY A 12 1.74 -6.28 6.29
C GLY A 12 0.49 -7.15 6.19
N LYS A 13 0.54 -8.33 6.81
CA LYS A 13 -0.61 -9.24 6.92
C LYS A 13 -0.86 -9.66 8.35
N LYS A 14 -2.14 -9.71 8.74
CA LYS A 14 -2.66 -10.23 10.02
C LYS A 14 -3.88 -11.10 9.74
N GLY A 15 -3.69 -12.42 9.69
CA GLY A 15 -4.76 -13.35 9.31
C GLY A 15 -5.25 -13.09 7.89
N ALA A 16 -6.55 -12.87 7.71
CA ALA A 16 -7.16 -12.50 6.43
C ALA A 16 -7.14 -10.98 6.16
N SER A 17 -6.85 -10.17 7.17
CA SER A 17 -6.69 -8.70 7.05
C SER A 17 -5.23 -8.30 6.80
N GLY A 18 -5.01 -7.07 6.38
CA GLY A 18 -3.65 -6.56 6.21
C GLY A 18 -3.58 -5.07 5.91
N VAL A 19 -2.36 -4.63 5.64
CA VAL A 19 -2.02 -3.24 5.33
C VAL A 19 -1.08 -3.21 4.13
N CYS A 20 -1.33 -2.29 3.21
CA CYS A 20 -0.45 -1.97 2.10
C CYS A 20 0.01 -0.52 2.25
N MET A 21 1.32 -0.29 2.17
CA MET A 21 1.90 1.03 2.27
C MET A 21 2.78 1.29 1.07
N ALA A 22 2.67 2.49 0.50
CA ALA A 22 3.52 2.97 -0.57
C ALA A 22 4.07 4.36 -0.21
N LYS A 23 5.38 4.52 -0.34
CA LYS A 23 6.12 5.75 -0.06
C LYS A 23 6.26 6.57 -1.35
N THR A 24 5.92 7.85 -1.27
CA THR A 24 6.23 8.86 -2.30
C THR A 24 7.42 9.73 -1.85
N SER A 25 7.72 10.80 -2.59
CA SER A 25 8.78 11.73 -2.20
C SER A 25 8.47 12.43 -0.86
N GLN A 26 7.20 12.78 -0.63
CA GLN A 26 6.79 13.59 0.52
C GLN A 26 5.58 13.02 1.28
N LEU A 27 4.96 11.93 0.81
CA LEU A 27 3.81 11.28 1.43
C LEU A 27 4.07 9.79 1.71
N LEU A 28 3.32 9.26 2.68
CA LEU A 28 3.19 7.82 2.92
C LEU A 28 1.72 7.45 2.80
N ILE A 29 1.39 6.66 1.78
CA ILE A 29 0.02 6.18 1.55
C ILE A 29 -0.16 4.88 2.31
N ILE A 30 -1.23 4.79 3.11
CA ILE A 30 -1.53 3.62 3.94
C ILE A 30 -2.96 3.15 3.63
N GLY A 31 -3.08 1.95 3.06
CA GLY A 31 -4.36 1.27 2.85
C GLY A 31 -4.49 0.05 3.76
N VAL A 32 -5.56 -0.01 4.53
CA VAL A 32 -5.89 -1.18 5.38
C VAL A 32 -7.05 -1.91 4.75
N TYR A 33 -6.95 -3.24 4.66
CA TYR A 33 -8.01 -4.08 4.12
C TYR A 33 -8.41 -5.16 5.12
N ASP A 34 -9.69 -5.52 5.10
CA ASP A 34 -10.28 -6.60 5.89
C ASP A 34 -10.35 -7.90 5.08
N GLU A 35 -10.95 -8.93 5.67
CA GLU A 35 -11.14 -10.25 5.07
C GLU A 35 -12.06 -10.28 3.85
N LYS A 36 -12.85 -9.22 3.60
CA LYS A 36 -13.76 -9.13 2.44
C LYS A 36 -13.03 -8.63 1.19
N ASN A 37 -11.83 -8.08 1.37
CA ASN A 37 -11.06 -7.46 0.31
C ASN A 37 -9.85 -8.32 -0.05
N GLN A 38 -9.57 -8.44 -1.35
CA GLN A 38 -8.38 -9.15 -1.80
C GLN A 38 -7.12 -8.30 -1.58
N PRO A 39 -6.03 -8.87 -1.02
CA PRO A 39 -4.77 -8.15 -0.80
C PRO A 39 -4.22 -7.48 -2.07
N GLY A 40 -4.33 -8.15 -3.22
CA GLY A 40 -3.85 -7.63 -4.50
C GLY A 40 -4.61 -6.38 -4.96
N SER A 41 -5.93 -6.32 -4.75
CA SER A 41 -6.74 -5.15 -5.06
C SER A 41 -6.38 -3.96 -4.16
N ALA A 42 -6.15 -4.21 -2.86
CA ALA A 42 -5.74 -3.17 -1.93
C ALA A 42 -4.37 -2.58 -2.29
N ALA A 43 -3.39 -3.44 -2.59
CA ALA A 43 -2.07 -3.02 -3.07
C ALA A 43 -2.17 -2.19 -4.35
N LEU A 44 -2.95 -2.64 -5.33
CA LEU A 44 -3.13 -1.93 -6.61
C LEU A 44 -3.69 -0.51 -6.40
N VAL A 45 -4.68 -0.34 -5.53
CA VAL A 45 -5.26 0.98 -5.25
C VAL A 45 -4.25 1.89 -4.55
N VAL A 46 -3.53 1.37 -3.56
CA VAL A 46 -2.51 2.14 -2.81
C VAL A 46 -1.37 2.58 -3.73
N GLU A 47 -0.85 1.68 -4.57
CA GLU A 47 0.22 1.99 -5.54
C GLU A 47 -0.24 3.03 -6.57
N LYS A 48 -1.44 2.86 -7.16
CA LYS A 48 -1.96 3.84 -8.13
C LYS A 48 -2.17 5.23 -7.52
N LEU A 49 -2.59 5.28 -6.26
CA LEU A 49 -2.75 6.56 -5.57
C LEU A 49 -1.39 7.20 -5.28
N ALA A 50 -0.39 6.40 -4.90
CA ALA A 50 0.99 6.88 -4.73
C ALA A 50 1.58 7.39 -6.06
N ASP A 51 1.42 6.64 -7.16
CA ASP A 51 1.85 7.06 -8.50
C ASP A 51 1.18 8.39 -8.90
N TYR A 52 -0.14 8.52 -8.69
CA TYR A 52 -0.86 9.76 -8.96
C TYR A 52 -0.27 10.94 -8.19
N PHE A 53 0.03 10.78 -6.90
CA PHE A 53 0.65 11.84 -6.11
C PHE A 53 2.04 12.20 -6.64
N ILE A 54 2.87 11.21 -6.96
CA ILE A 54 4.20 11.42 -7.56
C ILE A 54 4.10 12.19 -8.88
N GLU A 55 3.19 11.80 -9.77
CA GLU A 55 2.96 12.46 -11.06
C GLU A 55 2.52 13.92 -10.92
N ASN A 56 1.82 14.26 -9.83
CA ASN A 56 1.38 15.62 -9.52
C ASN A 56 2.39 16.41 -8.66
N GLY A 57 3.60 15.89 -8.45
CA GLY A 57 4.67 16.55 -7.70
C GLY A 57 4.51 16.43 -6.18
N TYR A 58 3.83 15.38 -5.71
CA TYR A 58 3.71 15.01 -4.30
C TYR A 58 4.42 13.70 -3.91
#